data_AF-A0A2U2SHG4-F1
#
_entry.id   AF-A0A2U2SHG4-F1
#
_cell.length_a   1.000
_cell.length_b   1.000
_cell.length_c   1.000
_cell.angle_alpha   90.00
_cell.angle_beta   90.00
_cell.angle_gamma   90.00
#
_symmetry.space_group_name_H-M   'P 1'
#
loop_
_entity.id
_entity.type
_entity.pdbx_description
1 polymer ?
#
loop_
_entity_poly.entity_id
_entity_poly.type
_entity_poly.pdbx_seq_one_letter_code
_entity_poly.pdbx_strand_id
1 'polypeptide(L)'
;MKRTCLSSLLFLWVIWLGTACAATPNITQQAAEPAFLPSENQSALVTPAPTQEPTAQPPLEEFPTAALLARQALAETLGTQPEKVEIRAVESVEWPDSCLGLGGPAEACLQAVLPGYRITLSFEGLDYVYRTDETGTNLRRETDTPFNLPSSVEPRFLASWQNAECTEQALLLPEGLSFGVCGGSQTLLTWEDGTLPAPMADWLTRLGPFQAETPAGIVRFSGAGNESAAPAEQRAIAEWLKMRFLAAQSGRPQADWGLALTYTRQGGFAGFCDTLKVYLDGSVLLSSCKDVDVDFRLTPAQLEALYRWYDEFSKIEYVYTDPAVADAMSITLTVPAQGGQEVTQATLDEILTFCSMLIQQARTP
;
A
#
# COMPACT_ATOMS: atom_id res chain seq x y z
N MET A 1 -5.22 54.48 -27.78
CA MET A 1 -6.49 54.73 -27.05
C MET A 1 -6.28 54.32 -25.60
N LYS A 2 -6.18 55.32 -24.70
CA LYS A 2 -6.07 55.15 -23.25
C LYS A 2 -7.48 55.17 -22.66
N ARG A 3 -7.80 54.28 -21.71
CA ARG A 3 -8.90 54.48 -20.76
C ARG A 3 -8.44 54.09 -19.36
N THR A 4 -7.96 55.11 -18.67
CA THR A 4 -7.92 55.24 -17.21
C THR A 4 -9.33 55.53 -16.69
N CYS A 5 -9.71 54.96 -15.55
CA CYS A 5 -10.69 55.59 -14.67
C CYS A 5 -10.25 55.41 -13.21
N LEU A 6 -10.15 56.55 -12.54
CA LEU A 6 -9.66 56.79 -11.18
C LEU A 6 -10.88 57.03 -10.25
N SER A 7 -10.64 56.91 -8.95
CA SER A 7 -11.31 57.59 -7.81
C SER A 7 -12.65 57.05 -7.30
N SER A 8 -12.68 56.61 -6.03
CA SER A 8 -12.95 57.52 -4.89
C SER A 8 -12.86 56.83 -3.53
N LEU A 9 -12.08 57.42 -2.62
CA LEU A 9 -12.13 57.23 -1.17
C LEU A 9 -13.38 57.92 -0.58
N LEU A 10 -13.99 57.38 0.49
CA LEU A 10 -14.25 58.12 1.75
C LEU A 10 -14.79 57.24 2.90
N PHE A 11 -14.27 57.57 4.08
CA PHE A 11 -14.46 57.07 5.45
C PHE A 11 -15.92 56.94 5.97
N LEU A 12 -16.16 56.02 6.92
CA LEU A 12 -16.64 56.34 8.29
C LEU A 12 -16.76 55.12 9.24
N TRP A 13 -16.18 55.27 10.42
CA TRP A 13 -16.31 54.46 11.65
C TRP A 13 -17.75 54.37 12.18
N VAL A 14 -18.15 53.22 12.76
CA VAL A 14 -18.93 53.18 14.02
C VAL A 14 -18.57 51.91 14.81
N ILE A 15 -18.14 52.13 16.05
CA ILE A 15 -17.94 51.16 17.14
C ILE A 15 -19.30 50.89 17.80
N TRP A 16 -19.64 49.64 18.10
CA TRP A 16 -20.65 49.33 19.13
C TRP A 16 -20.22 48.12 19.97
N LEU A 17 -19.85 48.41 21.22
CA LEU A 17 -19.80 47.45 22.32
C LEU A 17 -21.24 47.12 22.77
N GLY A 18 -21.48 45.86 23.15
CA GLY A 18 -22.74 45.44 23.75
C GLY A 18 -22.64 44.06 24.38
N THR A 19 -22.08 44.00 25.59
CA THR A 19 -22.20 42.91 26.56
C THR A 19 -23.64 42.75 27.04
N ALA A 20 -24.16 41.52 27.15
CA ALA A 20 -24.86 40.99 28.34
C ALA A 20 -25.49 39.60 28.14
N CYS A 21 -25.11 38.70 29.07
CA CYS A 21 -25.89 37.71 29.80
C CYS A 21 -27.24 37.17 29.26
N ALA A 22 -27.34 35.84 29.20
CA ALA A 22 -28.42 35.12 29.89
C ALA A 22 -28.00 33.66 30.18
N ALA A 23 -28.07 33.29 31.46
CA ALA A 23 -27.81 31.96 31.98
C ALA A 23 -29.10 31.13 32.13
N THR A 24 -28.85 29.83 32.26
CA THR A 24 -29.68 28.63 32.50
C THR A 24 -30.91 28.72 33.42
N PRO A 25 -31.79 27.70 33.36
CA PRO A 25 -31.87 26.75 34.49
C PRO A 25 -31.87 25.28 33.99
N ASN A 26 -30.99 24.39 34.46
CA ASN A 26 -30.95 23.71 35.75
C ASN A 26 -32.18 22.81 36.00
N ILE A 27 -32.05 21.50 35.69
CA ILE A 27 -32.98 20.47 36.15
C ILE A 27 -32.37 19.82 37.38
N THR A 28 -33.12 19.99 38.47
CA THR A 28 -32.83 19.65 39.85
C THR A 28 -32.73 18.14 40.06
N GLN A 29 -31.61 17.74 40.66
CA GLN A 29 -31.41 16.45 41.31
C GLN A 29 -32.13 16.47 42.67
N GLN A 30 -33.03 15.52 42.92
CA GLN A 30 -33.63 15.34 44.25
C GLN A 30 -33.52 13.88 44.68
N ALA A 31 -32.61 13.65 45.63
CA ALA A 31 -32.61 12.50 46.51
C ALA A 31 -33.52 12.80 47.71
N ALA A 32 -34.40 11.86 48.05
CA ALA A 32 -35.10 11.86 49.34
C ALA A 32 -35.08 10.43 49.90
N GLU A 33 -34.59 10.33 51.13
CA GLU A 33 -34.46 9.15 52.00
C GLU A 33 -35.78 8.90 52.80
N PRO A 34 -35.89 7.88 53.67
CA PRO A 34 -36.86 6.80 53.56
C PRO A 34 -38.04 6.91 54.55
N ALA A 35 -39.13 6.18 54.28
CA ALA A 35 -40.15 5.86 55.27
C ALA A 35 -40.50 4.36 55.20
N PHE A 36 -40.19 3.65 56.28
CA PHE A 36 -40.49 2.24 56.49
C PHE A 36 -41.88 2.02 57.11
N LEU A 37 -42.34 0.77 56.95
CA LEU A 37 -43.24 -0.08 57.79
C LEU A 37 -44.56 -0.50 57.10
N PRO A 38 -45.14 -1.68 57.43
CA PRO A 38 -44.61 -3.03 57.17
C PRO A 38 -45.69 -4.03 56.66
N SER A 39 -45.21 -5.19 56.19
CA SER A 39 -45.83 -6.52 56.21
C SER A 39 -47.21 -6.75 55.57
N GLU A 40 -47.26 -7.61 54.55
CA GLU A 40 -48.06 -8.82 54.70
C GLU A 40 -47.45 -10.01 53.94
N ASN A 41 -47.41 -11.09 54.70
CA ASN A 41 -46.73 -12.36 54.48
C ASN A 41 -47.61 -13.29 53.65
N GLN A 42 -47.13 -13.79 52.50
CA GLN A 42 -47.60 -15.06 51.95
C GLN A 42 -46.40 -15.90 51.52
N SER A 43 -45.96 -16.70 52.48
CA SER A 43 -45.13 -17.88 52.32
C SER A 43 -45.80 -18.89 51.39
N ALA A 44 -45.24 -19.09 50.20
CA ALA A 44 -45.43 -20.30 49.42
C ALA A 44 -44.18 -21.15 49.54
N LEU A 45 -44.38 -22.42 49.89
CA LEU A 45 -43.39 -23.43 50.23
C LEU A 45 -42.31 -23.60 49.13
N VAL A 46 -41.04 -23.37 49.48
CA VAL A 46 -39.88 -23.70 48.65
C VAL A 46 -39.26 -24.99 49.18
N THR A 47 -39.26 -26.02 48.34
CA THR A 47 -38.51 -27.28 48.50
C THR A 47 -37.00 -27.02 48.43
N PRO A 48 -36.15 -27.63 49.29
CA PRO A 48 -34.72 -27.39 49.24
C PRO A 48 -33.95 -28.32 48.28
N ALA A 49 -32.97 -27.70 47.58
CA ALA A 49 -31.72 -28.25 47.03
C ALA A 49 -31.81 -29.15 45.75
N PRO A 50 -30.85 -29.05 44.80
CA PRO A 50 -29.42 -28.91 45.05
C PRO A 50 -28.74 -27.66 44.46
N THR A 51 -27.72 -27.22 45.19
CA THR A 51 -26.61 -26.38 44.77
C THR A 51 -26.12 -26.76 43.38
N GLN A 52 -26.29 -25.86 42.40
CA GLN A 52 -25.50 -25.90 41.17
C GLN A 52 -24.20 -25.13 41.42
N GLU A 53 -23.13 -25.91 41.47
CA GLU A 53 -21.75 -25.48 41.39
C GLU A 53 -21.53 -24.75 40.03
N PRO A 54 -20.85 -23.60 39.98
CA PRO A 54 -20.59 -22.90 38.73
C PRO A 54 -19.55 -23.66 37.89
N THR A 55 -20.01 -24.54 37.01
CA THR A 55 -19.14 -25.16 35.99
C THR A 55 -19.91 -25.33 34.69
N ALA A 56 -19.77 -24.36 33.80
CA ALA A 56 -19.99 -24.54 32.38
C ALA A 56 -19.07 -23.57 31.63
N GLN A 57 -17.81 -23.97 31.52
CA GLN A 57 -16.94 -23.49 30.45
C GLN A 57 -17.63 -23.88 29.13
N PRO A 58 -17.72 -22.98 28.12
CA PRO A 58 -18.40 -23.29 26.87
C PRO A 58 -17.78 -24.54 26.21
N PRO A 59 -18.57 -25.35 25.48
CA PRO A 59 -18.08 -26.57 24.84
C PRO A 59 -16.86 -26.25 23.97
N LEU A 60 -15.80 -27.04 24.11
CA LEU A 60 -14.69 -27.05 23.15
C LEU A 60 -15.28 -27.48 21.80
N GLU A 61 -15.48 -26.55 20.87
CA GLU A 61 -15.87 -26.89 19.50
C GLU A 61 -14.75 -27.74 18.87
N GLU A 62 -14.99 -29.04 18.74
CA GLU A 62 -14.06 -29.98 18.11
C GLU A 62 -14.18 -29.83 16.58
N PHE A 63 -13.25 -29.08 15.99
CA PHE A 63 -13.12 -28.97 14.54
C PHE A 63 -12.42 -30.19 13.94
N PRO A 64 -12.74 -30.60 12.69
CA PRO A 64 -12.03 -31.69 12.03
C PRO A 64 -10.55 -31.33 11.85
N THR A 65 -9.69 -32.35 11.80
CA THR A 65 -8.23 -32.18 11.66
C THR A 65 -7.88 -31.30 10.45
N ALA A 66 -8.61 -31.44 9.34
CA ALA A 66 -8.44 -30.62 8.15
C ALA A 66 -8.64 -29.10 8.42
N ALA A 67 -9.60 -28.73 9.26
CA ALA A 67 -9.84 -27.33 9.65
C ALA A 67 -8.74 -26.80 10.58
N LEU A 68 -8.21 -27.63 11.47
CA LEU A 68 -7.07 -27.27 12.32
C LEU A 68 -5.78 -27.10 11.50
N LEU A 69 -5.58 -27.94 10.48
CA LEU A 69 -4.47 -27.81 9.53
C LEU A 69 -4.58 -26.54 8.69
N ALA A 70 -5.80 -26.19 8.23
CA ALA A 70 -6.04 -24.92 7.56
C ALA A 70 -5.71 -23.72 8.46
N ARG A 71 -6.13 -23.76 9.73
CA ARG A 71 -5.81 -22.73 10.73
C ARG A 71 -4.31 -22.59 10.94
N GLN A 72 -3.60 -23.71 11.06
CA GLN A 72 -2.14 -23.73 11.19
C GLN A 72 -1.46 -23.12 9.96
N ALA A 73 -1.86 -23.53 8.76
CA ALA A 73 -1.29 -23.03 7.50
C ALA A 73 -1.50 -21.51 7.34
N LEU A 74 -2.68 -21.01 7.71
CA LEU A 74 -2.94 -19.57 7.70
C LEU A 74 -2.08 -18.84 8.74
N ALA A 75 -1.94 -19.39 9.94
CA ALA A 75 -1.14 -18.78 11.00
C ALA A 75 0.34 -18.68 10.63
N GLU A 76 0.90 -19.72 10.00
CA GLU A 76 2.27 -19.72 9.47
C GLU A 76 2.46 -18.66 8.37
N THR A 77 1.49 -18.57 7.45
CA THR A 77 1.51 -17.55 6.37
C THR A 77 1.51 -16.13 6.93
N LEU A 78 0.77 -15.90 8.02
CA LEU A 78 0.62 -14.60 8.66
C LEU A 78 1.66 -14.32 9.76
N GLY A 79 2.58 -15.24 10.02
CA GLY A 79 3.58 -15.11 11.09
C GLY A 79 2.97 -14.97 12.50
N THR A 80 1.82 -15.60 12.74
CA THR A 80 1.04 -15.48 13.97
C THR A 80 0.84 -16.82 14.67
N GLN A 81 0.23 -16.80 15.85
CA GLN A 81 -0.13 -18.01 16.60
C GLN A 81 -1.46 -18.56 16.08
N PRO A 82 -1.60 -19.90 15.87
CA PRO A 82 -2.83 -20.53 15.40
C PRO A 82 -4.07 -20.17 16.22
N GLU A 83 -3.89 -19.96 17.51
CA GLU A 83 -4.96 -19.63 18.46
C GLU A 83 -5.55 -18.24 18.25
N LYS A 84 -4.83 -17.35 17.56
CA LYS A 84 -5.35 -16.03 17.17
C LYS A 84 -6.19 -16.08 15.89
N VAL A 85 -6.14 -17.19 15.16
CA VAL A 85 -6.94 -17.43 13.95
C VAL A 85 -8.22 -18.18 14.36
N GLU A 86 -9.36 -17.57 14.14
CA GLU A 86 -10.67 -18.14 14.48
C GLU A 86 -11.18 -19.01 13.33
N ILE A 87 -11.82 -20.16 13.62
CA ILE A 87 -12.49 -20.96 12.60
C ILE A 87 -13.95 -20.51 12.58
N ARG A 88 -14.40 -19.87 11.50
CA ARG A 88 -15.76 -19.33 11.36
C ARG A 88 -16.75 -20.35 10.83
N ALA A 89 -16.32 -21.16 9.86
CA ALA A 89 -17.18 -22.15 9.24
C ALA A 89 -16.35 -23.32 8.73
N VAL A 90 -16.92 -24.52 8.80
CA VAL A 90 -16.39 -25.73 8.17
C VAL A 90 -17.54 -26.43 7.48
N GLU A 91 -17.51 -26.42 6.15
CA GLU A 91 -18.55 -26.99 5.30
C GLU A 91 -17.98 -28.22 4.59
N SER A 92 -18.70 -29.34 4.62
CA SER A 92 -18.33 -30.50 3.79
C SER A 92 -18.80 -30.24 2.35
N VAL A 93 -17.88 -30.37 1.40
CA VAL A 93 -18.10 -30.05 -0.02
C VAL A 93 -17.50 -31.15 -0.90
N GLU A 94 -18.15 -31.44 -2.03
CA GLU A 94 -17.61 -32.30 -3.07
C GLU A 94 -16.98 -31.45 -4.18
N TRP A 95 -15.70 -31.66 -4.43
CA TRP A 95 -14.92 -30.91 -5.41
C TRP A 95 -14.94 -31.58 -6.78
N PRO A 96 -14.88 -30.81 -7.88
CA PRO A 96 -14.96 -31.36 -9.24
C PRO A 96 -13.68 -32.07 -9.71
N ASP A 97 -12.54 -31.80 -9.06
CA ASP A 97 -11.22 -32.29 -9.44
C ASP A 97 -10.23 -32.33 -8.25
N SER A 98 -9.05 -32.92 -8.48
CA SER A 98 -7.96 -32.98 -7.49
C SER A 98 -7.30 -31.63 -7.16
N CYS A 99 -7.67 -30.55 -7.83
CA CYS A 99 -7.24 -29.20 -7.49
C CYS A 99 -8.31 -28.45 -6.71
N LEU A 100 -9.37 -29.15 -6.28
CA LEU A 100 -10.44 -28.61 -5.45
C LEU A 100 -11.24 -27.51 -6.16
N GLY A 101 -11.29 -27.59 -7.50
CA GLY A 101 -11.89 -26.57 -8.36
C GLY A 101 -11.12 -25.24 -8.36
N LEU A 102 -9.83 -25.25 -7.99
CA LEU A 102 -8.92 -24.10 -7.98
C LEU A 102 -7.72 -24.31 -8.92
N GLY A 103 -7.82 -25.25 -9.87
CA GLY A 103 -6.75 -25.53 -10.83
C GLY A 103 -6.58 -24.40 -11.84
N GLY A 104 -5.34 -23.93 -12.05
CA GLY A 104 -5.03 -22.95 -13.08
C GLY A 104 -5.05 -23.54 -14.50
N PRO A 105 -5.05 -22.72 -15.57
CA PRO A 105 -5.13 -23.18 -16.95
C PRO A 105 -3.95 -24.06 -17.41
N ALA A 106 -2.82 -24.02 -16.69
CA ALA A 106 -1.63 -24.84 -16.95
C ALA A 106 -1.49 -26.04 -15.99
N GLU A 107 -2.41 -26.22 -15.04
CA GLU A 107 -2.35 -27.29 -14.04
C GLU A 107 -3.19 -28.50 -14.47
N ALA A 108 -2.57 -29.68 -14.49
CA ALA A 108 -3.25 -30.93 -14.81
C ALA A 108 -3.90 -31.53 -13.56
N CYS A 109 -5.18 -31.23 -13.34
CA CYS A 109 -5.98 -31.78 -12.24
C CYS A 109 -6.68 -33.07 -12.64
N LEU A 110 -6.60 -34.11 -11.80
CA LEU A 110 -7.36 -35.34 -12.01
C LEU A 110 -8.86 -35.04 -11.93
N GLN A 111 -9.58 -35.39 -12.99
CA GLN A 111 -11.03 -35.17 -13.10
C GLN A 111 -11.77 -36.27 -12.34
N ALA A 112 -12.12 -35.99 -11.08
CA ALA A 112 -12.86 -36.88 -10.21
C ALA A 112 -13.58 -36.05 -9.14
N VAL A 113 -14.79 -36.48 -8.76
CA VAL A 113 -15.50 -35.87 -7.64
C VAL A 113 -14.86 -36.33 -6.34
N LEU A 114 -14.32 -35.38 -5.56
CA LEU A 114 -13.57 -35.67 -4.33
C LEU A 114 -14.24 -35.00 -3.12
N PRO A 115 -14.57 -35.74 -2.05
CA PRO A 115 -15.07 -35.14 -0.83
C PRO A 115 -13.97 -34.32 -0.14
N GLY A 116 -14.40 -33.30 0.60
CA GLY A 116 -13.48 -32.41 1.28
C GLY A 116 -14.20 -31.36 2.12
N TYR A 117 -13.45 -30.33 2.50
CA TYR A 117 -13.97 -29.22 3.30
C TYR A 117 -13.69 -27.88 2.66
N ARG A 118 -14.67 -26.98 2.77
CA ARG A 118 -14.51 -25.53 2.60
C ARG A 118 -14.50 -24.90 3.97
N ILE A 119 -13.36 -24.33 4.35
CA ILE A 119 -13.09 -23.83 5.70
C ILE A 119 -12.94 -22.31 5.61
N THR A 120 -13.73 -21.59 6.38
CA THR A 120 -13.61 -20.13 6.52
C THR A 120 -12.92 -19.83 7.85
N LEU A 121 -11.78 -19.15 7.78
CA LEU A 121 -10.96 -18.75 8.92
C LEU A 121 -10.99 -17.24 9.06
N SER A 122 -11.11 -16.72 10.27
CA SER A 122 -11.07 -15.28 10.56
C SER A 122 -9.80 -14.93 11.31
N PHE A 123 -8.98 -14.02 10.79
CA PHE A 123 -7.87 -13.45 11.54
C PHE A 123 -7.95 -11.92 11.47
N GLU A 124 -8.02 -11.28 12.64
CA GLU A 124 -8.20 -9.83 12.79
C GLU A 124 -9.37 -9.25 11.96
N GLY A 125 -10.45 -10.00 11.81
CA GLY A 125 -11.65 -9.57 11.08
C GLY A 125 -11.60 -9.75 9.56
N LEU A 126 -10.56 -10.42 9.03
CA LEU A 126 -10.52 -10.90 7.65
C LEU A 126 -10.86 -12.38 7.58
N ASP A 127 -11.77 -12.73 6.68
CA ASP A 127 -12.09 -14.11 6.36
C ASP A 127 -11.21 -14.64 5.22
N TYR A 128 -10.63 -15.81 5.45
CA TYR A 128 -9.81 -16.57 4.51
C TYR A 128 -10.48 -17.90 4.26
N VAL A 129 -10.69 -18.23 2.99
CA VAL A 129 -11.31 -19.49 2.62
C VAL A 129 -10.24 -20.46 2.14
N TYR A 130 -10.19 -21.61 2.77
CA TYR A 130 -9.40 -22.76 2.34
C TYR A 130 -10.31 -23.87 1.86
N ARG A 131 -9.91 -24.51 0.78
CA ARG A 131 -10.49 -25.74 0.27
C ARG A 131 -9.50 -26.86 0.53
N THR A 132 -9.99 -28.00 1.01
CA THR A 132 -9.15 -29.17 1.27
C THR A 132 -9.86 -30.46 0.94
N ASP A 133 -9.08 -31.53 0.75
CA ASP A 133 -9.58 -32.91 0.88
C ASP A 133 -10.01 -33.24 2.34
N GLU A 134 -10.65 -34.40 2.55
CA GLU A 134 -11.14 -34.81 3.87
C GLU A 134 -10.05 -34.90 4.95
N THR A 135 -8.79 -35.09 4.55
CA THR A 135 -7.66 -35.31 5.46
C THR A 135 -6.92 -34.03 5.85
N GLY A 136 -7.06 -32.95 5.07
CA GLY A 136 -6.23 -31.76 5.21
C GLY A 136 -4.92 -31.80 4.41
N THR A 137 -4.67 -32.84 3.63
CA THR A 137 -3.36 -33.07 2.97
C THR A 137 -3.20 -32.18 1.74
N ASN A 138 -4.22 -32.14 0.88
CA ASN A 138 -4.28 -31.19 -0.21
C ASN A 138 -5.09 -29.98 0.24
N LEU A 139 -4.41 -28.94 0.70
CA LEU A 139 -4.99 -27.72 1.25
C LEU A 139 -4.64 -26.53 0.35
N ARG A 140 -5.65 -25.84 -0.18
CA ARG A 140 -5.50 -24.71 -1.10
C ARG A 140 -6.33 -23.52 -0.64
N ARG A 141 -5.81 -22.31 -0.79
CA ARG A 141 -6.56 -21.09 -0.51
C ARG A 141 -7.37 -20.67 -1.74
N GLU A 142 -8.63 -20.30 -1.54
CA GLU A 142 -9.47 -19.72 -2.60
C GLU A 142 -9.06 -18.26 -2.83
N THR A 143 -8.57 -17.94 -4.02
CA THR A 143 -8.07 -16.60 -4.40
C THR A 143 -8.95 -15.86 -5.41
N ASP A 144 -9.98 -16.53 -5.95
CA ASP A 144 -10.79 -16.04 -7.08
C ASP A 144 -12.20 -15.55 -6.72
N THR A 145 -12.56 -15.49 -5.44
CA THR A 145 -13.84 -14.90 -5.02
C THR A 145 -13.69 -13.39 -4.79
N PRO A 146 -14.30 -12.53 -5.64
CA PRO A 146 -14.44 -11.11 -5.31
C PRO A 146 -15.22 -10.98 -4.00
N PHE A 147 -14.57 -10.38 -3.02
CA PHE A 147 -15.01 -10.33 -1.64
C PHE A 147 -16.35 -9.59 -1.53
N ASN A 148 -17.39 -10.25 -1.01
CA ASN A 148 -18.60 -9.60 -0.55
C ASN A 148 -18.34 -9.13 0.89
N LEU A 149 -17.74 -7.94 1.03
CA LEU A 149 -17.38 -7.39 2.34
C LEU A 149 -18.70 -7.06 3.05
N PRO A 150 -18.97 -7.55 4.28
CA PRO A 150 -19.94 -6.86 5.12
C PRO A 150 -19.47 -5.40 5.20
N SER A 151 -20.39 -4.43 5.04
CA SER A 151 -20.10 -2.99 4.91
C SER A 151 -19.36 -2.34 6.10
N SER A 152 -18.84 -3.14 7.03
CA SER A 152 -18.13 -2.79 8.25
C SER A 152 -16.68 -3.28 8.29
N VAL A 153 -16.16 -3.98 7.26
CA VAL A 153 -14.75 -4.40 7.19
C VAL A 153 -14.06 -3.56 6.11
N GLU A 154 -13.15 -2.68 6.54
CA GLU A 154 -12.28 -1.91 5.65
C GLU A 154 -11.46 -2.88 4.78
N PRO A 155 -11.41 -2.72 3.45
CA PRO A 155 -10.60 -3.59 2.59
C PRO A 155 -9.13 -3.51 3.03
N ARG A 156 -8.55 -4.65 3.44
CA ARG A 156 -7.13 -4.70 3.83
C ARG A 156 -6.25 -4.89 2.60
N PHE A 157 -6.02 -3.79 1.90
CA PHE A 157 -4.97 -3.68 0.89
C PHE A 157 -3.58 -3.68 1.55
N LEU A 158 -2.59 -4.25 0.86
CA LEU A 158 -1.18 -4.19 1.25
C LEU A 158 -0.66 -2.76 1.18
N ALA A 159 -1.12 -2.02 0.19
CA ALA A 159 -0.94 -0.58 0.06
C ALA A 159 -2.09 0.00 -0.75
N SER A 160 -2.43 1.27 -0.54
CA SER A 160 -3.32 2.02 -1.41
C SER A 160 -2.69 3.33 -1.83
N TRP A 161 -3.07 3.78 -3.00
CA TRP A 161 -2.73 5.08 -3.55
C TRP A 161 -4.00 5.76 -4.06
N GLN A 162 -4.09 7.06 -3.85
CA GLN A 162 -5.09 7.91 -4.49
C GLN A 162 -4.46 9.25 -4.87
N ASN A 163 -4.94 9.87 -5.95
CA ASN A 163 -4.57 11.25 -6.23
C ASN A 163 -5.23 12.22 -5.23
N ALA A 164 -4.74 13.46 -5.19
CA ALA A 164 -5.17 14.46 -4.22
C ALA A 164 -6.69 14.77 -4.32
N GLU A 165 -7.22 14.78 -5.55
CA GLU A 165 -8.63 15.05 -5.81
C GLU A 165 -9.54 13.83 -5.62
N CYS A 166 -8.96 12.65 -5.31
CA CYS A 166 -9.65 11.37 -5.23
C CYS A 166 -10.53 11.08 -6.46
N THR A 167 -9.99 11.33 -7.64
CA THR A 167 -10.61 10.90 -8.91
C THR A 167 -10.09 9.53 -9.34
N GLU A 168 -8.94 9.13 -8.83
CA GLU A 168 -8.21 7.92 -9.20
C GLU A 168 -7.68 7.24 -7.95
N GLN A 169 -7.78 5.92 -7.92
CA GLN A 169 -7.21 5.10 -6.85
C GLN A 169 -6.66 3.77 -7.37
N ALA A 170 -5.70 3.25 -6.62
CA ALA A 170 -5.20 1.90 -6.76
C ALA A 170 -5.09 1.25 -5.37
N LEU A 171 -5.55 0.01 -5.28
CA LEU A 171 -5.47 -0.85 -4.11
C LEU A 171 -4.60 -2.04 -4.48
N LEU A 172 -3.48 -2.17 -3.79
CA LEU A 172 -2.58 -3.28 -3.95
C LEU A 172 -3.05 -4.46 -3.11
N LEU A 173 -3.26 -5.58 -3.78
CA LEU A 173 -3.68 -6.84 -3.21
C LEU A 173 -2.55 -7.87 -3.36
N PRO A 174 -2.52 -8.94 -2.55
CA PRO A 174 -1.57 -10.03 -2.74
C PRO A 174 -1.59 -10.61 -4.17
N GLU A 175 -2.79 -10.73 -4.76
CA GLU A 175 -3.07 -11.35 -6.05
C GLU A 175 -3.03 -10.38 -7.24
N GLY A 176 -3.03 -9.07 -7.00
CA GLY A 176 -3.12 -8.10 -8.09
C GLY A 176 -3.18 -6.63 -7.68
N LEU A 177 -3.48 -5.80 -8.68
CA LEU A 177 -3.78 -4.39 -8.51
C LEU A 177 -5.26 -4.16 -8.86
N SER A 178 -6.04 -3.74 -7.87
CA SER A 178 -7.38 -3.20 -8.11
C SER A 178 -7.27 -1.70 -8.35
N PHE A 179 -7.89 -1.18 -9.40
CA PHE A 179 -7.75 0.23 -9.76
C PHE A 179 -9.03 0.80 -10.37
N GLY A 180 -9.23 2.11 -10.22
CA GLY A 180 -10.42 2.77 -10.73
C GLY A 180 -10.58 4.17 -10.14
N VAL A 181 -11.82 4.63 -10.09
CA VAL A 181 -12.17 5.91 -9.46
C VAL A 181 -12.39 5.70 -7.96
N CYS A 182 -12.09 6.70 -7.12
CA CYS A 182 -12.38 6.59 -5.69
C CYS A 182 -13.87 6.30 -5.45
N GLY A 183 -14.15 5.30 -4.61
CA GLY A 183 -15.52 4.93 -4.20
C GLY A 183 -16.43 4.42 -5.33
N GLY A 184 -15.90 4.21 -6.54
CA GLY A 184 -16.65 3.71 -7.68
C GLY A 184 -16.15 2.36 -8.18
N SER A 185 -16.50 2.04 -9.42
CA SER A 185 -16.13 0.76 -10.04
C SER A 185 -14.62 0.60 -10.08
N GLN A 186 -14.16 -0.58 -9.65
CA GLN A 186 -12.77 -1.00 -9.75
C GLN A 186 -12.63 -2.10 -10.79
N THR A 187 -11.46 -2.14 -11.42
CA THR A 187 -11.01 -3.24 -12.27
C THR A 187 -9.86 -3.93 -11.55
N LEU A 188 -9.89 -5.25 -11.50
CA LEU A 188 -8.79 -6.05 -10.95
C LEU A 188 -7.88 -6.52 -12.08
N LEU A 189 -6.60 -6.20 -11.97
CA LEU A 189 -5.53 -6.79 -12.77
C LEU A 189 -4.74 -7.75 -11.90
N THR A 190 -4.73 -9.03 -12.24
CA THR A 190 -3.94 -10.05 -11.55
C THR A 190 -2.49 -10.03 -12.02
N TRP A 191 -1.55 -10.39 -11.14
CA TRP A 191 -0.14 -10.53 -11.52
C TRP A 191 0.04 -11.65 -12.56
N GLU A 192 0.83 -11.40 -13.62
CA GLU A 192 1.03 -12.37 -14.72
C GLU A 192 1.62 -13.71 -14.23
N ASP A 193 2.52 -13.64 -13.25
CA ASP A 193 3.17 -14.80 -12.63
C ASP A 193 2.55 -15.17 -11.27
N GLY A 194 1.47 -14.48 -10.87
CA GLY A 194 0.84 -14.64 -9.56
C GLY A 194 1.69 -14.13 -8.39
N THR A 195 2.80 -13.43 -8.64
CA THR A 195 3.71 -12.97 -7.59
C THR A 195 3.68 -11.46 -7.40
N LEU A 196 3.84 -11.04 -6.14
CA LEU A 196 3.95 -9.64 -5.81
C LEU A 196 5.26 -9.08 -6.38
N PRO A 197 5.25 -7.90 -7.04
CA PRO A 197 6.48 -7.30 -7.55
C PRO A 197 7.56 -7.14 -6.47
N ALA A 198 8.78 -7.54 -6.80
CA ALA A 198 9.90 -7.59 -5.85
C ALA A 198 10.13 -6.29 -5.04
N PRO A 199 10.04 -5.07 -5.61
CA PRO A 199 10.17 -3.84 -4.83
C PRO A 199 9.14 -3.71 -3.71
N MET A 200 7.91 -4.12 -3.97
CA MET A 200 6.86 -4.10 -2.96
C MET A 200 7.10 -5.14 -1.88
N ALA A 201 7.53 -6.35 -2.26
CA ALA A 201 7.85 -7.38 -1.30
C ALA A 201 8.96 -6.92 -0.33
N ASP A 202 10.02 -6.28 -0.82
CA ASP A 202 11.07 -5.69 0.02
C ASP A 202 10.49 -4.68 1.01
N TRP A 203 9.76 -3.68 0.52
CA TRP A 203 9.17 -2.65 1.39
C TRP A 203 8.24 -3.23 2.46
N LEU A 204 7.39 -4.21 2.11
CA LEU A 204 6.45 -4.82 3.07
C LEU A 204 7.17 -5.56 4.20
N THR A 205 8.35 -6.11 3.94
CA THR A 205 9.13 -6.84 4.96
C THR A 205 9.96 -5.91 5.84
N ARG A 206 10.50 -4.82 5.29
CA ARG A 206 11.35 -3.88 6.05
C ARG A 206 10.57 -2.83 6.82
N LEU A 207 9.58 -2.21 6.15
CA LEU A 207 8.90 -1.02 6.64
C LEU A 207 7.65 -1.37 7.46
N GLY A 208 7.43 -0.62 8.55
CA GLY A 208 6.18 -0.63 9.29
C GLY A 208 5.06 0.13 8.56
N PRO A 209 3.83 0.06 9.07
CA PRO A 209 2.69 0.71 8.45
C PRO A 209 2.78 2.23 8.58
N PHE A 210 2.30 2.94 7.57
CA PHE A 210 2.24 4.39 7.58
C PHE A 210 1.14 4.92 6.65
N GLN A 211 0.81 6.19 6.83
CA GLN A 211 0.03 6.97 5.88
C GLN A 211 0.78 8.28 5.61
N ALA A 212 0.88 8.66 4.34
CA ALA A 212 1.58 9.86 3.93
C ALA A 212 0.86 10.56 2.78
N GLU A 213 0.82 11.89 2.84
CA GLU A 213 0.48 12.74 1.70
C GLU A 213 1.78 13.13 1.00
N THR A 214 1.88 12.85 -0.28
CA THR A 214 3.09 13.09 -1.07
C THR A 214 2.75 13.86 -2.35
N PRO A 215 3.72 14.47 -3.03
CA PRO A 215 3.49 15.06 -4.35
C PRO A 215 2.92 14.07 -5.38
N ALA A 216 3.13 12.76 -5.19
CA ALA A 216 2.61 11.72 -6.05
C ALA A 216 1.16 11.33 -5.74
N GLY A 217 0.61 11.77 -4.60
CA GLY A 217 -0.70 11.36 -4.08
C GLY A 217 -0.63 10.89 -2.63
N ILE A 218 -1.76 10.45 -2.11
CA ILE A 218 -1.90 9.92 -0.75
C ILE A 218 -1.65 8.42 -0.78
N VAL A 219 -0.75 7.95 0.06
CA VAL A 219 -0.42 6.52 0.21
C VAL A 219 -0.79 6.05 1.60
N ARG A 220 -1.40 4.85 1.68
CA ARG A 220 -1.52 4.09 2.92
C ARG A 220 -0.80 2.78 2.73
N PHE A 221 0.13 2.47 3.60
CA PHE A 221 1.01 1.31 3.48
C PHE A 221 0.85 0.42 4.71
N SER A 222 0.64 -0.87 4.48
CA SER A 222 0.35 -1.87 5.50
C SER A 222 1.51 -2.86 5.65
N GLY A 223 2.74 -2.34 5.75
CA GLY A 223 3.94 -3.17 5.93
C GLY A 223 3.99 -3.86 7.29
N ALA A 224 4.67 -5.02 7.33
CA ALA A 224 4.84 -5.84 8.53
C ALA A 224 6.21 -5.64 9.20
N GLY A 225 7.06 -4.79 8.63
CA GLY A 225 8.37 -4.50 9.16
C GLY A 225 8.36 -3.53 10.34
N ASN A 226 9.56 -3.21 10.84
CA ASN A 226 9.75 -2.35 12.02
C ASN A 226 10.48 -1.04 11.69
N GLU A 227 10.99 -0.89 10.47
CA GLU A 227 11.65 0.34 10.04
C GLU A 227 10.62 1.42 9.74
N SER A 228 10.91 2.66 10.14
CA SER A 228 10.07 3.80 9.76
C SER A 228 10.49 4.30 8.38
N ALA A 229 9.54 4.37 7.45
CA ALA A 229 9.78 4.87 6.11
C ALA A 229 10.13 6.36 6.13
N ALA A 230 11.29 6.74 5.56
CA ALA A 230 11.66 8.14 5.41
C ALA A 230 10.71 8.86 4.42
N PRO A 231 10.48 10.18 4.52
CA PRO A 231 9.55 10.89 3.64
C PRO A 231 9.81 10.68 2.14
N ALA A 232 11.08 10.61 1.73
CA ALA A 232 11.44 10.32 0.35
C ALA A 232 11.06 8.87 -0.05
N GLU A 233 11.24 7.90 0.83
CA GLU A 233 10.83 6.51 0.58
C GLU A 233 9.30 6.36 0.55
N GLN A 234 8.56 7.10 1.39
CA GLN A 234 7.10 7.16 1.33
C GLN A 234 6.61 7.67 -0.03
N ARG A 235 7.26 8.72 -0.57
CA ARG A 235 6.98 9.21 -1.94
C ARG A 235 7.34 8.17 -2.99
N ALA A 236 8.47 7.48 -2.86
CA ALA A 236 8.87 6.44 -3.82
C ALA A 236 7.82 5.33 -3.94
N ILE A 237 7.21 4.92 -2.82
CA ILE A 237 6.11 3.95 -2.80
C ILE A 237 4.86 4.52 -3.48
N ALA A 238 4.54 5.79 -3.24
CA ALA A 238 3.41 6.46 -3.89
C ALA A 238 3.61 6.60 -5.42
N GLU A 239 4.81 6.99 -5.88
CA GLU A 239 5.17 7.06 -7.30
C GLU A 239 5.10 5.67 -7.95
N TRP A 240 5.58 4.64 -7.25
CA TRP A 240 5.48 3.26 -7.74
C TRP A 240 4.02 2.85 -7.95
N LEU A 241 3.14 3.08 -6.97
CA LEU A 241 1.72 2.72 -7.08
C LEU A 241 1.02 3.51 -8.19
N LYS A 242 1.30 4.81 -8.31
CA LYS A 242 0.82 5.67 -9.39
C LYS A 242 1.25 5.14 -10.77
N MET A 243 2.51 4.74 -10.93
CA MET A 243 3.01 4.17 -12.19
C MET A 243 2.30 2.86 -12.52
N ARG A 244 2.02 2.00 -11.53
CA ARG A 244 1.25 0.76 -11.73
C ARG A 244 -0.19 1.03 -12.11
N PHE A 245 -0.82 2.04 -11.50
CA PHE A 245 -2.14 2.52 -11.89
C PHE A 245 -2.15 2.96 -13.37
N LEU A 246 -1.22 3.82 -13.78
CA LEU A 246 -1.14 4.32 -15.17
C LEU A 246 -0.92 3.17 -16.16
N ALA A 247 -0.07 2.20 -15.82
CA ALA A 247 0.17 1.00 -16.61
C ALA A 247 -1.09 0.16 -16.79
N ALA A 248 -1.78 -0.11 -15.69
CA ALA A 248 -3.01 -0.89 -15.70
C ALA A 248 -4.13 -0.17 -16.49
N GLN A 249 -4.26 1.15 -16.33
CA GLN A 249 -5.27 1.95 -17.03
C GLN A 249 -5.03 2.00 -18.54
N SER A 250 -3.77 2.14 -18.99
CA SER A 250 -3.48 2.25 -20.42
C SER A 250 -3.36 0.89 -21.13
N GLY A 251 -3.26 -0.21 -20.37
CA GLY A 251 -2.99 -1.56 -20.88
C GLY A 251 -1.59 -1.73 -21.49
N ARG A 252 -0.67 -0.78 -21.29
CA ARG A 252 0.71 -0.83 -21.76
C ARG A 252 1.66 -0.24 -20.71
N PRO A 253 2.80 -0.89 -20.41
CA PRO A 253 3.87 -0.21 -19.69
C PRO A 253 4.48 0.85 -20.63
N GLN A 254 4.52 2.11 -20.21
CA GLN A 254 5.27 3.15 -20.94
C GLN A 254 6.65 3.32 -20.31
N ALA A 255 7.68 3.39 -21.17
CA ALA A 255 9.08 3.47 -20.77
C ALA A 255 9.46 4.79 -20.07
N ASP A 256 8.63 5.83 -20.17
CA ASP A 256 8.97 7.18 -19.70
C ASP A 256 8.15 7.63 -18.49
N TRP A 257 7.21 6.82 -17.99
CA TRP A 257 6.46 7.19 -16.79
C TRP A 257 7.36 7.24 -15.58
N GLY A 258 7.32 8.37 -14.89
CA GLY A 258 8.16 8.61 -13.74
C GLY A 258 9.65 8.74 -14.10
N LEU A 259 10.05 8.93 -15.35
CA LEU A 259 11.46 9.18 -15.68
C LEU A 259 11.90 10.51 -15.06
N ALA A 260 12.81 10.45 -14.10
CA ALA A 260 13.28 11.60 -13.33
C ALA A 260 14.59 12.17 -13.88
N LEU A 261 15.47 11.31 -14.39
CA LEU A 261 16.77 11.71 -14.92
C LEU A 261 17.26 10.69 -15.95
N THR A 262 17.86 11.19 -17.04
CA THR A 262 18.66 10.39 -17.98
C THR A 262 20.05 11.00 -18.10
N TYR A 263 21.07 10.17 -17.95
CA TYR A 263 22.47 10.55 -18.09
C TYR A 263 23.17 9.57 -19.03
N THR A 264 23.82 10.10 -20.07
CA THR A 264 24.61 9.33 -21.02
C THR A 264 26.03 9.83 -21.03
N ARG A 265 26.99 8.89 -20.99
CA ARG A 265 28.41 9.17 -21.17
C ARG A 265 28.98 8.24 -22.22
N GLN A 266 29.58 8.81 -23.26
CA GLN A 266 30.15 8.06 -24.38
C GLN A 266 31.56 8.56 -24.75
N GLY A 267 32.40 7.66 -25.26
CA GLY A 267 33.74 8.01 -25.75
C GLY A 267 34.80 8.07 -24.66
N GLY A 268 35.80 8.93 -24.81
CA GLY A 268 36.99 8.93 -23.95
C GLY A 268 37.97 7.82 -24.32
N PHE A 269 39.23 7.97 -23.93
CA PHE A 269 40.29 6.97 -24.18
C PHE A 269 39.96 5.60 -23.55
N ALA A 270 39.16 5.60 -22.47
CA ALA A 270 38.69 4.40 -21.79
C ALA A 270 37.50 3.72 -22.51
N GLY A 271 36.90 4.37 -23.52
CA GLY A 271 35.77 3.85 -24.26
C GLY A 271 34.50 3.73 -23.41
N PHE A 272 34.14 4.79 -22.68
CA PHE A 272 32.89 4.85 -21.92
C PHE A 272 31.69 4.65 -22.85
N CYS A 273 30.71 3.91 -22.36
CA CYS A 273 29.41 3.79 -22.96
C CYS A 273 28.45 3.42 -21.84
N ASP A 274 27.92 4.44 -21.18
CA ASP A 274 26.98 4.31 -20.06
C ASP A 274 25.71 5.07 -20.43
N THR A 275 24.55 4.44 -20.22
CA THR A 275 23.26 5.12 -20.16
C THR A 275 22.58 4.78 -18.85
N LEU A 276 22.42 5.81 -18.02
CA LEU A 276 21.77 5.75 -16.73
C LEU A 276 20.38 6.36 -16.84
N LYS A 277 19.36 5.61 -16.45
CA LYS A 277 17.99 6.10 -16.27
C LYS A 277 17.59 5.96 -14.81
N VAL A 278 17.06 7.03 -14.23
CA VAL A 278 16.58 7.07 -12.85
C VAL A 278 15.11 7.48 -12.87
N TYR A 279 14.28 6.76 -12.13
CA TYR A 279 12.85 7.00 -12.05
C TYR A 279 12.45 7.56 -10.67
N LEU A 280 11.27 8.19 -10.62
CA LEU A 280 10.70 8.80 -9.42
C LEU A 280 10.33 7.76 -8.36
N ASP A 281 10.15 6.49 -8.71
CA ASP A 281 10.01 5.43 -7.71
C ASP A 281 11.37 5.04 -7.08
N GLY A 282 12.48 5.58 -7.58
CA GLY A 282 13.82 5.26 -7.15
C GLY A 282 14.46 4.09 -7.90
N SER A 283 13.81 3.52 -8.91
CA SER A 283 14.47 2.52 -9.77
C SER A 283 15.57 3.18 -10.62
N VAL A 284 16.67 2.46 -10.75
CA VAL A 284 17.84 2.86 -11.54
C VAL A 284 18.14 1.75 -12.52
N LEU A 285 18.21 2.11 -13.80
CA LEU A 285 18.62 1.22 -14.89
C LEU A 285 19.91 1.76 -15.48
N LEU A 286 21.00 0.99 -15.34
CA LEU A 286 22.26 1.27 -15.99
C LEU A 286 22.48 0.29 -17.12
N SER A 287 22.62 0.80 -18.35
CA SER A 287 23.01 0.02 -19.51
C SER A 287 24.37 0.44 -20.06
N SER A 288 25.08 -0.52 -20.64
CA SER A 288 26.41 -0.35 -21.22
C SER A 288 26.49 -1.01 -22.59
N CYS A 289 27.42 -0.56 -23.45
CA CYS A 289 27.62 -1.19 -24.76
C CYS A 289 28.17 -2.63 -24.68
N LYS A 290 28.74 -3.02 -23.54
CA LYS A 290 29.53 -4.27 -23.40
C LYS A 290 29.07 -5.16 -22.26
N ASP A 291 28.42 -4.60 -21.25
CA ASP A 291 28.04 -5.29 -20.02
C ASP A 291 26.53 -5.53 -19.96
N VAL A 292 26.11 -6.33 -18.98
CA VAL A 292 24.70 -6.59 -18.70
C VAL A 292 24.06 -5.36 -18.05
N ASP A 293 22.82 -5.07 -18.42
CA ASP A 293 22.03 -4.03 -17.76
C ASP A 293 21.87 -4.38 -16.27
N VAL A 294 22.24 -3.44 -15.40
CA VAL A 294 22.09 -3.60 -13.95
C VAL A 294 20.93 -2.74 -13.49
N ASP A 295 20.02 -3.35 -12.75
CA ASP A 295 18.95 -2.66 -12.04
C ASP A 295 19.21 -2.65 -10.53
N PHE A 296 18.96 -1.51 -9.90
CA PHE A 296 18.97 -1.36 -8.45
C PHE A 296 18.04 -0.21 -8.03
N ARG A 297 17.87 0.00 -6.72
CA ARG A 297 17.07 1.11 -6.19
C ARG A 297 17.91 2.10 -5.41
N LEU A 298 17.53 3.38 -5.50
CA LEU A 298 18.08 4.45 -4.70
C LEU A 298 17.79 4.26 -3.21
N THR A 299 18.76 4.65 -2.39
CA THR A 299 18.59 4.78 -0.93
C THR A 299 17.71 5.99 -0.59
N PRO A 300 17.15 6.07 0.63
CA PRO A 300 16.35 7.22 1.06
C PRO A 300 17.06 8.58 0.89
N ALA A 301 18.36 8.66 1.17
CA ALA A 301 19.14 9.89 1.00
C ALA A 301 19.33 10.27 -0.48
N GLN A 302 19.51 9.27 -1.35
CA GLN A 302 19.61 9.50 -2.79
C GLN A 302 18.25 9.92 -3.38
N LEU A 303 17.15 9.36 -2.90
CA LEU A 303 15.79 9.78 -3.25
C LEU A 303 15.52 11.23 -2.84
N GLU A 304 15.94 11.63 -1.64
CA GLU A 304 15.79 13.01 -1.16
C GLU A 304 16.52 14.01 -2.08
N ALA A 305 17.75 13.69 -2.48
CA ALA A 305 18.50 14.50 -3.45
C ALA A 305 17.79 14.57 -4.82
N LEU A 306 17.31 13.43 -5.33
CA LEU A 306 16.59 13.35 -6.60
C LEU A 306 15.34 14.23 -6.60
N TYR A 307 14.52 14.11 -5.55
CA TYR A 307 13.26 14.86 -5.45
C TYR A 307 13.47 16.34 -5.28
N ARG A 308 14.51 16.75 -4.54
CA ARG A 308 14.90 18.15 -4.45
C ARG A 308 15.14 18.73 -5.84
N TRP A 309 15.93 18.06 -6.68
CA TRP A 309 16.16 18.54 -8.04
C TRP A 309 14.91 18.50 -8.92
N TYR A 310 14.11 17.45 -8.80
CA TYR A 310 12.92 17.27 -9.60
C TYR A 310 11.84 18.31 -9.29
N ASP A 311 11.67 18.70 -8.03
CA ASP A 311 10.59 19.60 -7.62
C ASP A 311 11.00 21.09 -7.64
N GLU A 312 12.27 21.43 -7.43
CA GLU A 312 12.71 22.82 -7.33
C GLU A 312 12.97 23.47 -8.69
N PHE A 313 13.59 22.73 -9.62
CA PHE A 313 14.12 23.29 -10.86
C PHE A 313 13.19 23.10 -12.05
N SER A 314 13.28 24.04 -13.00
CA SER A 314 12.79 23.86 -14.36
C SER A 314 13.58 22.75 -15.06
N LYS A 315 13.03 22.22 -16.17
CA LYS A 315 13.68 21.23 -17.03
C LYS A 315 15.17 21.56 -17.26
N ILE A 316 16.03 20.59 -16.97
CA ILE A 316 17.50 20.71 -17.13
C ILE A 316 17.92 19.91 -18.36
N GLU A 317 18.65 20.57 -19.26
CA GLU A 317 19.33 19.94 -20.38
C GLU A 317 20.79 20.39 -20.39
N TYR A 318 21.69 19.41 -20.38
CA TYR A 318 23.13 19.66 -20.43
C TYR A 318 23.79 18.74 -21.44
N VAL A 319 24.64 19.33 -22.27
CA VAL A 319 25.44 18.61 -23.26
C VAL A 319 26.87 19.12 -23.17
N TYR A 320 27.80 18.18 -23.04
CA TYR A 320 29.23 18.45 -23.10
C TYR A 320 29.89 17.53 -24.11
N THR A 321 30.89 18.04 -24.81
CA THR A 321 31.74 17.26 -25.71
C THR A 321 33.15 17.80 -25.60
N ASP A 322 34.10 16.90 -25.36
CA ASP A 322 35.52 17.22 -25.30
C ASP A 322 35.98 17.84 -26.64
N PRO A 323 36.67 18.99 -26.64
CA PRO A 323 37.24 19.57 -27.86
C PRO A 323 38.34 18.72 -28.51
N ALA A 324 38.94 17.75 -27.82
CA ALA A 324 39.92 16.83 -28.39
C ALA A 324 39.26 15.86 -29.38
N VAL A 325 39.71 15.86 -30.63
CA VAL A 325 39.08 15.08 -31.73
C VAL A 325 39.34 13.58 -31.62
N ALA A 326 40.51 13.18 -31.10
CA ALA A 326 40.82 11.79 -30.82
C ALA A 326 40.28 11.41 -29.44
N ASP A 327 39.49 10.34 -29.37
CA ASP A 327 38.89 9.82 -28.14
C ASP A 327 37.98 10.82 -27.40
N ALA A 328 37.30 11.71 -28.13
CA ALA A 328 36.40 12.71 -27.56
C ALA A 328 35.36 12.05 -26.63
N MET A 329 35.18 12.61 -25.44
CA MET A 329 34.13 12.19 -24.51
C MET A 329 32.93 13.13 -24.62
N SER A 330 31.73 12.56 -24.74
CA SER A 330 30.48 13.29 -24.67
C SER A 330 29.67 12.91 -23.43
N ILE A 331 29.01 13.91 -22.85
CA ILE A 331 28.05 13.75 -21.76
C ILE A 331 26.74 14.40 -22.20
N THR A 332 25.63 13.74 -21.93
CA THR A 332 24.30 14.31 -22.02
C THR A 332 23.56 14.03 -20.72
N LEU A 333 22.94 15.06 -20.15
CA LEU A 333 22.09 14.97 -18.98
C LEU A 333 20.76 15.64 -19.28
N THR A 334 19.66 14.93 -19.03
CA THR A 334 18.31 15.46 -19.11
C THR A 334 17.57 15.16 -17.80
N VAL A 335 17.06 16.20 -17.17
CA VAL A 335 16.19 16.10 -15.98
C VAL A 335 14.87 16.79 -16.34
N PRO A 336 13.75 16.07 -16.52
CA PRO A 336 12.50 16.68 -16.93
C PRO A 336 11.99 17.78 -15.99
N ALA A 337 12.27 17.65 -14.68
CA ALA A 337 12.03 18.57 -13.55
C ALA A 337 10.80 19.50 -13.65
N GLN A 338 9.96 19.48 -12.62
CA GLN A 338 8.65 20.14 -12.63
C GLN A 338 8.62 21.47 -11.86
N GLY A 339 9.75 21.91 -11.34
CA GLY A 339 9.88 23.17 -10.63
C GLY A 339 9.91 24.38 -11.56
N GLY A 340 10.29 25.53 -11.00
CA GLY A 340 10.33 26.80 -11.72
C GLY A 340 11.65 27.56 -11.58
N GLN A 341 12.61 27.02 -10.83
CA GLN A 341 13.91 27.67 -10.62
C GLN A 341 14.90 27.27 -11.71
N GLU A 342 15.73 28.20 -12.14
CA GLU A 342 16.85 27.90 -13.03
C GLU A 342 17.97 27.19 -12.25
N VAL A 343 18.57 26.18 -12.87
CA VAL A 343 19.66 25.41 -12.24
C VAL A 343 20.95 26.23 -12.19
N THR A 344 21.68 26.16 -11.07
CA THR A 344 23.00 26.77 -10.95
C THR A 344 24.10 25.82 -11.42
N GLN A 345 25.26 26.33 -11.83
CA GLN A 345 26.40 25.47 -12.20
C GLN A 345 26.81 24.53 -11.06
N ALA A 346 26.80 25.00 -9.81
CA ALA A 346 27.14 24.18 -8.65
C ALA A 346 26.17 23.00 -8.48
N THR A 347 24.88 23.22 -8.69
CA THR A 347 23.86 22.16 -8.64
C THR A 347 24.00 21.21 -9.83
N LEU A 348 24.33 21.71 -11.01
CA LEU A 348 24.59 20.87 -12.18
C LEU A 348 25.79 19.93 -11.93
N ASP A 349 26.88 20.45 -11.36
CA ASP A 349 28.06 19.66 -10.99
C ASP A 349 27.72 18.61 -9.91
N GLU A 350 26.82 18.94 -8.98
CA GLU A 350 26.28 18.01 -7.98
C GLU A 350 25.52 16.85 -8.64
N ILE A 351 24.62 17.13 -9.59
CA ILE A 351 23.85 16.11 -10.31
C ILE A 351 24.77 15.20 -11.14
N LEU A 352 25.77 15.77 -11.82
CA LEU A 352 26.75 15.00 -12.59
C LEU A 352 27.60 14.09 -11.69
N THR A 353 27.96 14.58 -10.51
CA THR A 353 28.68 13.79 -9.48
C THR A 353 27.80 12.65 -8.97
N PHE A 354 26.51 12.92 -8.70
CA PHE A 354 25.54 11.90 -8.31
C PHE A 354 25.40 10.80 -9.37
N CYS A 355 25.27 11.16 -10.66
CA CYS A 355 25.21 10.17 -11.74
C CYS A 355 26.47 9.28 -11.78
N SER A 356 27.64 9.88 -11.60
CA SER A 356 28.91 9.15 -11.56
C SER A 356 28.99 8.19 -10.37
N MET A 357 28.49 8.59 -9.21
CA MET A 357 28.39 7.75 -8.02
C MET A 357 27.48 6.54 -8.25
N LEU A 358 26.30 6.73 -8.85
CA LEU A 358 25.38 5.65 -9.16
C LEU A 358 25.99 4.62 -10.12
N ILE A 359 26.73 5.08 -11.13
CA ILE A 359 27.46 4.18 -12.05
C ILE A 359 28.52 3.37 -11.31
N GLN A 360 29.26 3.97 -10.37
CA GLN A 360 30.23 3.24 -9.55
C GLN A 360 29.56 2.22 -8.65
N GLN A 361 28.44 2.59 -7.99
CA GLN A 361 27.66 1.69 -7.15
C GLN A 361 27.19 0.46 -7.94
N ALA A 362 26.65 0.67 -9.15
CA ALA A 362 26.16 -0.42 -10.01
C ALA A 362 27.27 -1.37 -10.50
N ARG A 363 28.51 -0.89 -10.58
CA ARG A 363 29.68 -1.66 -11.04
C ARG A 363 30.47 -2.30 -9.89
N THR A 364 30.07 -2.03 -8.64
CA THR A 364 30.69 -2.66 -7.48
C THR A 364 30.04 -4.02 -7.28
N PRO A 365 30.82 -5.13 -7.24
CA PRO A 365 30.28 -6.49 -7.18
C PRO A 365 29.62 -6.85 -5.84
#